data_AF-A0A349GX24-F1
#
_entry.id   AF-A0A349GX24-F1
#
_cell.length_a   1.000
_cell.length_b   1.000
_cell.length_c   1.000
_cell.angle_alpha   90.00
_cell.angle_beta   90.00
_cell.angle_gamma   90.00
#
_symmetry.space_group_name_H-M   'P 1'
#
loop_
_entity.id
_entity.type
_entity.pdbx_description
1 polymer ?
#
loop_
_entity_poly.entity_id
_entity_poly.type
_entity_poly.pdbx_seq_one_letter_code
_entity_poly.pdbx_strand_id
1 'polypeptide(L)'
;LWLGLVAKAFYQSRMATVVNMEVNWPVAGLFYALHVIGIMFFVTVPAVQVGLPLPSVLWRGALYGFFTYATYDLTNLATVRGWPASVALVDMAWGAFLNAVVSVASVLIIARTQSGLGWGR
;
A
#
# COMPACT_ATOMS: atom_id res chain seq x y z
N LEU A 1 9.38 -4.29 -8.80
CA LEU A 1 8.66 -4.73 -10.02
C LEU A 1 7.77 -3.63 -10.61
N TRP A 2 6.83 -3.02 -9.89
CA TRP A 2 5.95 -1.95 -10.41
C TRP A 2 6.68 -0.64 -10.77
N LEU A 3 7.43 -0.07 -9.83
CA LEU A 3 8.18 1.19 -10.03
C LEU A 3 9.30 1.09 -11.08
N GLY A 4 9.84 -0.11 -11.29
CA GLY A 4 11.01 -0.31 -12.16
C GLY A 4 10.69 -0.51 -13.64
N LEU A 5 9.57 -1.18 -13.98
CA LEU A 5 9.28 -1.61 -15.35
C LEU A 5 8.03 -0.94 -15.96
N VAL A 6 6.95 -0.80 -15.20
CA VAL A 6 5.65 -0.30 -15.72
C VAL A 6 5.46 1.18 -15.39
N ALA A 7 5.66 1.55 -14.12
CA ALA A 7 5.43 2.92 -13.68
C ALA A 7 6.49 3.89 -14.23
N LYS A 8 7.74 3.47 -14.44
CA LYS A 8 8.80 4.40 -14.89
C LYS A 8 8.48 5.05 -16.23
N ALA A 9 8.13 4.26 -17.26
CA ALA A 9 7.78 4.81 -18.58
C ALA A 9 6.44 5.56 -18.58
N PHE A 10 5.46 5.10 -17.79
CA PHE A 10 4.14 5.70 -17.70
C PHE A 10 4.13 7.04 -16.93
N TYR A 11 4.85 7.11 -15.81
CA TYR A 11 5.01 8.33 -15.03
C TYR A 11 5.96 9.32 -15.73
N GLN A 12 7.08 8.87 -16.31
CA GLN A 12 7.98 9.79 -17.03
C GLN A 12 7.30 10.42 -18.24
N SER A 13 6.48 9.68 -19.00
CA SER A 13 5.77 10.24 -20.16
C SER A 13 4.61 11.18 -19.79
N ARG A 14 4.06 11.09 -18.58
CA ARG A 14 2.87 11.86 -18.16
C ARG A 14 3.13 12.89 -17.06
N MET A 15 4.29 12.84 -16.39
CA MET A 15 4.64 13.69 -15.25
C MET A 15 6.06 14.28 -15.31
N ALA A 16 6.73 14.25 -16.48
CA ALA A 16 8.09 14.81 -16.64
C ALA A 16 8.21 16.29 -16.21
N THR A 17 7.12 17.06 -16.26
CA THR A 17 7.08 18.48 -15.86
C THR A 17 6.72 18.70 -14.39
N VAL A 18 6.31 17.66 -13.67
CA VAL A 18 5.73 17.76 -12.31
C VAL A 18 6.60 17.07 -11.25
N VAL A 19 7.36 16.05 -11.64
CA VAL A 19 8.17 15.25 -10.70
C VAL A 19 9.59 15.78 -10.60
N ASN A 20 9.98 16.22 -9.40
CA ASN A 20 11.37 16.52 -9.07
C ASN A 20 12.24 15.26 -9.22
N MET A 21 13.40 15.38 -9.87
CA MET A 21 14.30 14.24 -10.06
C MET A 21 15.08 13.84 -8.80
N GLU A 22 15.10 14.68 -7.75
CA GLU A 22 15.78 14.40 -6.49
C GLU A 22 14.83 13.80 -5.45
N VAL A 23 15.13 12.58 -5.00
CA VAL A 23 14.35 11.88 -3.98
C VAL A 23 14.78 12.34 -2.59
N ASN A 24 13.83 12.84 -1.80
CA ASN A 24 14.04 13.08 -0.37
C ASN A 24 13.95 11.75 0.41
N TRP A 25 15.10 11.09 0.57
CA TRP A 25 15.19 9.78 1.22
C TRP A 25 14.67 9.72 2.66
N PRO A 26 14.96 10.69 3.55
CA PRO A 26 14.38 10.71 4.89
C PRO A 26 12.85 10.69 4.90
N VAL A 27 12.21 11.53 4.07
CA VAL A 27 10.74 11.60 3.97
C VAL A 27 10.17 10.31 3.38
N ALA A 28 10.83 9.73 2.37
CA ALA A 28 10.43 8.44 1.81
C ALA A 28 10.51 7.31 2.85
N GLY A 29 11.58 7.27 3.64
CA GLY A 29 11.75 6.30 4.72
C GLY A 29 10.65 6.42 5.78
N LEU A 30 10.32 7.64 6.19
CA LEU A 30 9.23 7.91 7.13
C LEU A 30 7.88 7.42 6.57
N PHE A 31 7.58 7.71 5.31
CA PHE A 31 6.37 7.22 4.65
C PHE A 31 6.28 5.69 4.71
N TYR A 32 7.34 4.97 4.31
CA TYR A 32 7.31 3.51 4.33
C TYR A 32 7.14 2.93 5.73
N ALA A 33 7.81 3.53 6.73
CA ALA A 33 7.67 3.10 8.12
C ALA A 33 6.22 3.29 8.62
N LEU A 34 5.65 4.48 8.43
CA LEU A 34 4.26 4.77 8.83
C LEU A 34 3.26 3.89 8.09
N HIS A 35 3.48 3.66 6.79
CA HIS A 35 2.60 2.83 5.97
C HIS A 35 2.55 1.39 6.48
N VAL A 36 3.72 0.80 6.80
CA VAL A 36 3.82 -0.54 7.40
C VAL A 36 3.15 -0.58 8.77
N ILE A 37 3.41 0.42 9.63
CA ILE A 37 2.78 0.52 10.95
C ILE A 37 1.25 0.54 10.81
N GLY A 38 0.71 1.29 9.85
CA GLY A 38 -0.73 1.35 9.62
C GLY A 38 -1.32 0.02 9.15
N ILE A 39 -0.69 -0.70 8.22
CA ILE A 39 -1.14 -2.05 7.84
C ILE A 39 -1.15 -2.98 9.06
N MET A 40 -0.07 -2.94 9.86
CA MET A 40 0.04 -3.76 11.07
C MET A 40 -1.07 -3.45 12.08
N PHE A 41 -1.30 -2.17 12.34
CA PHE A 41 -2.25 -1.70 13.34
C PHE A 41 -3.71 -1.92 12.92
N PHE A 42 -4.08 -1.56 11.69
CA PHE A 42 -5.48 -1.61 11.24
C PHE A 42 -5.91 -2.97 10.71
N VAL A 43 -4.97 -3.80 10.25
CA VAL A 43 -5.27 -5.04 9.55
C VAL A 43 -4.62 -6.25 10.21
N THR A 44 -3.29 -6.33 10.22
CA THR A 44 -2.58 -7.58 10.56
C THR A 44 -2.73 -7.98 12.02
N VAL A 45 -2.46 -7.08 12.97
CA VAL A 45 -2.52 -7.38 14.41
C VAL A 45 -3.95 -7.73 14.85
N PRO A 46 -4.99 -6.93 14.49
CA PRO A 46 -6.37 -7.31 14.79
C PRO A 46 -6.75 -8.65 14.17
N ALA A 47 -6.33 -8.92 12.93
CA ALA A 47 -6.64 -10.17 12.25
C ALA A 47 -6.11 -11.40 12.98
N VAL A 48 -4.88 -11.33 13.48
CA VAL A 48 -4.25 -12.43 14.23
C VAL A 48 -4.86 -12.57 15.62
N GLN A 49 -5.10 -11.46 16.34
CA GLN A 49 -5.59 -11.49 17.72
C GLN A 49 -7.03 -12.02 17.85
N VAL A 50 -7.92 -11.62 16.94
CA VAL A 50 -9.35 -12.00 17.01
C VAL A 50 -9.71 -13.11 16.02
N GLY A 51 -8.74 -13.63 15.26
CA GLY A 51 -8.95 -14.68 14.27
C GLY A 51 -9.86 -14.26 13.11
N LEU A 52 -9.60 -13.10 12.50
CA LEU A 52 -10.41 -12.64 11.37
C LEU A 52 -10.33 -13.61 10.18
N PRO A 53 -11.46 -13.88 9.50
CA PRO A 53 -11.44 -14.70 8.29
C PRO A 53 -10.69 -13.99 7.17
N LEU A 54 -9.97 -14.75 6.33
CA LEU A 54 -9.12 -14.21 5.26
C LEU A 54 -9.82 -13.21 4.32
N PRO A 55 -11.10 -13.39 3.93
CA PRO A 55 -11.81 -12.38 3.14
C PRO A 55 -11.90 -11.01 3.84
N SER A 56 -12.06 -10.98 5.17
CA SER A 56 -12.06 -9.73 5.93
C SER A 56 -10.69 -9.07 5.97
N VAL A 57 -9.61 -9.86 6.06
CA VAL A 57 -8.23 -9.36 5.98
C VAL A 57 -7.97 -8.75 4.61
N LEU A 58 -8.36 -9.44 3.54
CA LEU A 58 -8.23 -8.99 2.16
C LEU A 58 -8.93 -7.64 1.94
N TRP A 59 -10.19 -7.51 2.34
CA TRP A 59 -10.94 -6.27 2.15
C TRP A 59 -10.43 -5.11 3.00
N ARG A 60 -10.02 -5.37 4.25
CA ARG A 60 -9.43 -4.34 5.13
C ARG A 60 -8.10 -3.84 4.58
N GLY A 61 -7.24 -4.74 4.10
CA GLY A 61 -5.99 -4.38 3.42
C GLY A 61 -6.24 -3.58 2.13
N ALA A 62 -7.20 -4.01 1.32
CA ALA A 62 -7.58 -3.31 0.09
C ALA A 62 -8.07 -1.88 0.37
N LEU A 63 -8.97 -1.70 1.33
CA LEU A 63 -9.51 -0.39 1.69
C LEU A 63 -8.45 0.53 2.30
N TYR A 64 -7.59 0.00 3.17
CA TYR A 64 -6.48 0.76 3.72
C TYR A 64 -5.57 1.28 2.60
N GLY A 65 -5.15 0.40 1.68
CA GLY A 65 -4.34 0.79 0.52
C GLY A 65 -5.04 1.79 -0.39
N PHE A 66 -6.32 1.56 -0.70
CA PHE A 66 -7.14 2.45 -1.52
C PHE A 66 -7.18 3.86 -0.91
N PHE A 67 -7.53 3.99 0.37
CA PHE A 67 -7.67 5.31 1.00
C PHE A 67 -6.33 6.05 1.11
N THR A 68 -5.23 5.35 1.41
CA THR A 68 -3.91 6.00 1.46
C THR A 68 -3.53 6.60 0.11
N TYR A 69 -3.68 5.82 -0.96
CA TYR A 69 -3.34 6.26 -2.31
C TYR A 69 -4.33 7.30 -2.83
N ALA A 70 -5.64 7.11 -2.59
CA ALA A 70 -6.67 8.06 -2.96
C ALA A 70 -6.47 9.42 -2.30
N THR A 71 -6.08 9.46 -1.02
CA THR A 71 -5.81 10.72 -0.33
C THR A 71 -4.70 11.50 -1.02
N TYR A 72 -3.61 10.84 -1.40
CA TYR A 72 -2.50 11.46 -2.12
C TYR A 72 -2.90 11.91 -3.53
N ASP A 73 -3.44 11.00 -4.34
CA ASP A 73 -3.75 11.26 -5.74
C ASP A 73 -4.89 12.24 -5.94
N LEU A 74 -5.96 12.16 -5.14
CA LEU A 74 -7.08 13.10 -5.23
C LEU A 74 -6.67 14.50 -4.75
N THR A 75 -5.82 14.58 -3.73
CA THR A 75 -5.24 15.87 -3.30
C THR A 75 -4.39 16.47 -4.42
N ASN A 76 -3.57 15.66 -5.10
CA ASN A 76 -2.76 16.15 -6.22
C ASN A 76 -3.60 16.51 -7.44
N LEU A 77 -4.67 15.76 -7.76
CA LEU A 77 -5.62 16.15 -8.80
C LEU A 77 -6.27 17.50 -8.51
N ALA A 78 -6.53 17.81 -7.24
CA ALA A 78 -7.14 19.07 -6.84
C ALA A 78 -6.14 20.25 -6.79
N THR A 79 -4.88 19.99 -6.48
CA THR A 79 -3.90 21.06 -6.14
C THR A 79 -2.76 21.22 -7.15
N VAL A 80 -2.41 20.18 -7.90
CA VAL A 80 -1.26 20.16 -8.82
C VAL A 80 -1.75 20.26 -10.26
N ARG A 81 -1.36 21.34 -10.94
CA ARG A 81 -1.72 21.56 -12.34
C ARG A 81 -1.11 20.48 -13.24
N GLY A 82 -1.96 19.82 -14.02
CA GLY A 82 -1.52 18.80 -14.99
C GLY A 82 -1.32 17.41 -14.38
N TRP A 83 -1.78 17.15 -13.15
CA TRP A 83 -1.79 15.79 -12.60
C TRP A 83 -2.69 14.87 -13.45
N PRO A 84 -2.16 13.77 -14.02
CA PRO A 84 -2.95 12.90 -14.89
C PRO A 84 -3.94 12.03 -14.10
N ALA A 85 -5.24 12.17 -14.38
CA ALA A 85 -6.28 11.33 -13.76
C ALA A 85 -6.08 9.82 -14.00
N SER A 86 -5.47 9.45 -15.14
CA SER A 86 -5.12 8.05 -15.42
C SER A 86 -4.07 7.51 -14.44
N VAL A 87 -3.13 8.34 -13.98
CA VAL A 87 -2.13 7.94 -12.99
C VAL A 87 -2.81 7.70 -11.65
N ALA A 88 -3.64 8.66 -11.21
CA ALA A 88 -4.40 8.54 -9.98
C ALA A 88 -5.24 7.25 -9.91
N LEU A 89 -6.01 6.95 -10.97
CA LEU A 89 -6.85 5.75 -11.01
C LEU A 89 -6.04 4.47 -10.90
N VAL A 90 -4.93 4.39 -11.63
CA VAL A 90 -4.06 3.21 -11.61
C VAL A 90 -3.37 3.07 -10.26
N ASP A 91 -2.90 4.17 -9.67
CA ASP A 91 -2.18 4.14 -8.39
C ASP A 91 -3.10 3.77 -7.23
N MET A 92 -4.34 4.27 -7.21
CA MET A 92 -5.38 3.84 -6.26
C MET A 92 -5.70 2.34 -6.38
N ALA A 93 -5.88 1.84 -7.61
CA ALA A 93 -6.14 0.42 -7.85
C ALA A 93 -4.96 -0.45 -7.43
N TRP A 94 -3.74 0.00 -7.72
CA TRP A 94 -2.52 -0.66 -7.32
C TRP A 94 -2.32 -0.66 -5.80
N GLY A 95 -2.58 0.47 -5.14
CA GLY A 95 -2.55 0.61 -3.69
C GLY A 95 -3.51 -0.38 -3.03
N ALA A 96 -4.75 -0.48 -3.52
CA ALA A 96 -5.71 -1.46 -3.03
C ALA A 96 -5.21 -2.90 -3.20
N PHE A 97 -4.80 -3.27 -4.41
CA PHE A 97 -4.35 -4.63 -4.73
C PHE A 97 -3.13 -5.04 -3.89
N LEU A 98 -2.09 -4.20 -3.86
CA LEU A 98 -0.85 -4.49 -3.16
C LEU A 98 -1.09 -4.66 -1.65
N ASN A 99 -1.86 -3.77 -1.03
CA ASN A 99 -2.11 -3.82 0.41
C ASN A 99 -3.02 -5.00 0.79
N ALA A 100 -3.95 -5.40 -0.08
CA ALA A 100 -4.73 -6.62 0.09
C ALA A 100 -3.83 -7.86 0.12
N VAL A 101 -2.94 -8.00 -0.87
CA VAL A 101 -2.01 -9.13 -0.98
C VAL A 101 -1.04 -9.15 0.20
N VAL A 102 -0.44 -8.01 0.55
CA VAL A 102 0.51 -7.90 1.68
C VAL A 102 -0.18 -8.27 2.98
N SER A 103 -1.39 -7.77 3.24
CA SER A 103 -2.13 -8.09 4.49
C SER A 103 -2.41 -9.58 4.62
N VAL A 104 -2.90 -10.22 3.56
CA VAL A 104 -3.15 -11.67 3.55
C VAL A 104 -1.85 -12.45 3.74
N ALA A 105 -0.79 -12.08 3.02
CA ALA A 105 0.51 -12.73 3.15
C ALA A 105 1.07 -12.61 4.58
N SER A 106 1.00 -11.43 5.19
CA SER A 106 1.45 -11.20 6.56
C SER A 106 0.73 -12.10 7.56
N VAL A 107 -0.61 -12.18 7.49
CA VAL A 107 -1.40 -13.05 8.38
C VAL A 107 -1.05 -14.53 8.17
N LEU A 108 -0.92 -14.98 6.92
CA LEU A 108 -0.55 -16.37 6.62
C LEU A 108 0.85 -16.73 7.11
N ILE A 109 1.82 -15.81 6.99
CA ILE A 109 3.18 -16.01 7.49
C ILE A 109 3.15 -16.14 9.02
N ILE A 110 2.47 -15.22 9.72
CA ILE A 110 2.36 -15.25 11.18
C ILE A 110 1.70 -16.55 11.66
N ALA A 111 0.59 -16.95 11.02
CA ALA A 111 -0.11 -18.19 11.36
C ALA A 111 0.80 -19.43 11.19
N ARG A 112 1.59 -19.47 10.11
CA ARG A 112 2.57 -20.56 9.88
C ARG A 112 3.67 -20.57 10.94
N THR A 113 4.22 -19.40 11.29
CA THR A 113 5.27 -19.29 12.31
C THR A 113 4.76 -19.73 13.69
N GLN A 114 3.53 -19.37 14.06
CA GLN A 114 2.91 -19.83 15.32
C GLN A 114 2.71 -21.36 15.34
N SER A 115 2.27 -21.95 14.23
CA SER A 115 2.09 -23.40 14.12
C SER A 115 3.40 -24.20 14.22
N GLY A 116 4.52 -23.64 13.73
CA GLY A 116 5.85 -24.26 13.81
C GLY A 116 6.55 -24.10 15.17
N LEU A 117 6.15 -23.11 15.98
CA LEU A 117 6.73 -22.83 17.29
C LEU A 117 6.02 -23.56 18.45
N GLY A 118 4.97 -24.36 18.17
CA GLY A 118 4.28 -25.15 19.18
C GLY A 118 3.60 -24.33 20.29
N TRP A 119 3.37 -23.04 20.07
CA TRP A 119 2.74 -22.17 21.05
C TRP A 119 1.22 -22.14 20.80
N GLY A 120 0.48 -22.91 21.60
CA GLY A 120 -0.98 -22.87 21.68
C GLY A 120 -1.70 -24.09 21.12
N ARG A 121 -1.69 -25.19 21.87
CA ARG A 121 -2.91 -25.96 22.14
C ARG A 121 -3.45 -25.51 23.49
#